data_AF-A0AAD6MX16-F1
#
_entry.id   AF-A0AAD6MX16-F1
#
_cell.length_a   1.000
_cell.length_b   1.000
_cell.length_c   1.000
_cell.angle_alpha   90.00
_cell.angle_beta   90.00
_cell.angle_gamma   90.00
#
_symmetry.space_group_name_H-M   'P 1'
#
loop_
_entity.id
_entity.type
_entity.pdbx_description
1 polymer ?
#
loop_
_entity_poly.entity_id
_entity_poly.type
_entity_poly.pdbx_seq_one_letter_code
_entity_poly.pdbx_strand_id
1 'polypeptide(L)'
;MDSLQVSICGIPVTTLSSAKDFPIWQHQLRTAILAEDPKIWDVLTGNLKAPNSHVLTPTSMPEVINDQLASGKPMQDISHPQRQERMTEDTGEKNRHDEEWQSLNMKAVSLINQTIASSVKESLKLTPPNSAFEIYSAICKPFGTTNILTAAEAWERLKKCKYLPNSTPGLSSHAFVTEWKKALADFMKLAQDNSSSEKPLPQLSAYIMFLDAVGNNPQTESWLRVHRFSPYNRDVLKAVYEDFLKGERRRELQG
;
A
#
# COMPACT_ATOMS: atom_id res chain seq x y z
N MET A 1 -4.50 -29.88 8.66
CA MET A 1 -3.22 -29.38 9.18
C MET A 1 -3.54 -28.05 9.82
N ASP A 2 -3.49 -28.00 11.14
CA ASP A 2 -3.86 -26.80 11.90
C ASP A 2 -2.82 -25.71 11.63
N SER A 3 -3.28 -24.57 11.13
CA SER A 3 -2.44 -23.41 10.91
C SER A 3 -2.05 -22.88 12.29
N LEU A 4 -0.76 -22.96 12.63
CA LEU A 4 -0.25 -22.47 13.91
C LEU A 4 -0.53 -20.95 14.00
N GLN A 5 -1.26 -20.53 15.02
CA GLN A 5 -1.56 -19.12 15.26
C GLN A 5 -0.77 -18.61 16.47
N VAL A 6 -0.34 -17.36 16.37
CA VAL A 6 0.32 -16.60 17.43
C VAL A 6 -0.58 -15.45 17.81
N SER A 7 -0.74 -15.17 19.10
CA SER A 7 -1.56 -14.05 19.56
C SER A 7 -0.70 -12.82 19.80
N ILE A 8 -1.01 -11.71 19.13
CA ILE A 8 -0.43 -10.38 19.39
C ILE A 8 -1.56 -9.52 19.95
N CYS A 9 -1.42 -9.04 21.19
CA CYS A 9 -2.45 -8.25 21.87
C CYS A 9 -3.87 -8.88 21.86
N GLY A 10 -3.95 -10.21 21.93
CA GLY A 10 -5.23 -10.94 21.90
C GLY A 10 -5.79 -11.16 20.49
N ILE A 11 -5.13 -10.65 19.45
CA ILE A 11 -5.50 -10.85 18.06
C ILE A 11 -4.72 -12.04 17.50
N PRO A 12 -5.39 -13.08 16.97
CA PRO A 12 -4.72 -14.22 16.37
C PRO A 12 -4.10 -13.84 15.02
N VAL A 13 -2.82 -14.18 14.87
CA VAL A 13 -2.01 -14.00 13.66
C VAL A 13 -1.53 -15.38 13.21
N THR A 14 -1.96 -15.78 12.02
CA THR A 14 -1.52 -17.01 11.35
C THR A 14 -0.02 -16.98 11.15
N THR A 15 0.69 -18.07 11.42
CA THR A 15 2.13 -18.16 11.22
C THR A 15 2.46 -18.17 9.73
N LEU A 16 3.38 -17.32 9.29
CA LEU A 16 3.89 -17.33 7.92
C LEU A 16 4.79 -18.56 7.72
N SER A 17 4.24 -19.58 7.06
CA SER A 17 4.96 -20.83 6.74
C SER A 17 5.18 -21.02 5.25
N SER A 18 4.36 -20.38 4.42
CA SER A 18 4.38 -20.48 2.97
C SER A 18 3.81 -19.23 2.29
N ALA A 19 3.98 -19.12 0.98
CA ALA A 19 3.37 -18.04 0.18
C ALA A 19 1.83 -18.02 0.25
N LYS A 20 1.19 -19.15 0.55
CA LYS A 20 -0.27 -19.23 0.69
C LYS A 20 -0.78 -18.49 1.93
N ASP A 21 0.04 -18.45 2.97
CA ASP A 21 -0.33 -17.82 4.25
C ASP A 21 -0.10 -16.30 4.20
N PHE A 22 0.73 -15.82 3.27
CA PHE A 22 1.21 -14.44 3.23
C PHE A 22 0.10 -13.37 3.23
N PRO A 23 -0.98 -13.45 2.41
CA PRO A 23 -2.02 -12.42 2.42
C PRO A 23 -2.77 -12.35 3.76
N ILE A 24 -3.05 -13.51 4.36
CA ILE A 24 -3.75 -13.61 5.64
C ILE A 24 -2.83 -13.13 6.78
N TRP A 25 -1.59 -13.60 6.78
CA TRP A 25 -0.55 -13.18 7.73
C TRP A 25 -0.31 -11.67 7.67
N GLN A 26 -0.14 -11.09 6.48
CA GLN A 26 0.13 -9.66 6.32
C GLN A 26 -1.02 -8.81 6.86
N HIS A 27 -2.26 -9.19 6.55
CA HIS A 27 -3.45 -8.51 7.04
C HIS A 27 -3.59 -8.63 8.57
N GLN A 28 -3.47 -9.84 9.11
CA GLN A 28 -3.60 -10.07 10.56
C GLN A 28 -2.47 -9.42 11.37
N LEU A 29 -1.23 -9.48 10.86
CA LEU A 29 -0.09 -8.79 11.46
C LEU A 29 -0.32 -7.28 11.48
N ARG A 30 -0.76 -6.68 10.36
CA ARG A 30 -1.09 -5.24 10.31
C ARG A 30 -2.16 -4.90 11.34
N THR A 31 -3.26 -5.63 11.37
CA THR A 31 -4.36 -5.39 12.31
C THR A 31 -3.90 -5.51 13.76
N ALA A 32 -3.11 -6.53 14.09
CA ALA A 32 -2.61 -6.74 15.45
C ALA A 32 -1.63 -5.65 15.88
N ILE A 33 -0.71 -5.25 15.00
CA ILE A 33 0.26 -4.19 15.27
C ILE A 33 -0.42 -2.83 15.42
N LEU A 34 -1.38 -2.49 14.55
CA LEU A 34 -2.12 -1.23 14.64
C LEU A 34 -2.96 -1.14 15.92
N ALA A 35 -3.43 -2.28 16.44
CA ALA A 35 -4.14 -2.34 17.72
C ALA A 35 -3.21 -2.19 18.93
N GLU A 36 -1.94 -2.61 18.80
CA GLU A 36 -0.94 -2.49 19.85
C GLU A 36 -0.32 -1.09 19.92
N ASP A 37 0.29 -0.64 18.82
CA ASP A 37 0.85 0.70 18.66
C ASP A 37 1.03 0.99 17.16
N PRO A 38 0.30 1.97 16.61
CA PRO A 38 0.41 2.34 15.20
C PRO A 38 1.83 2.71 14.75
N LYS A 39 2.68 3.26 15.63
CA LYS A 39 4.05 3.65 15.29
C LYS A 39 4.93 2.46 14.94
N ILE A 40 4.64 1.28 15.47
CA ILE A 40 5.36 0.03 15.15
C ILE A 40 5.17 -0.32 13.67
N TRP A 41 3.96 -0.10 13.13
CA TRP A 41 3.69 -0.33 11.71
C TRP A 41 4.50 0.63 10.82
N ASP A 42 4.66 1.87 11.25
CA ASP A 42 5.46 2.86 10.52
C ASP A 42 6.96 2.50 10.53
N VAL A 43 7.49 1.94 11.61
CA VAL A 43 8.87 1.41 11.64
C VAL A 43 9.02 0.21 10.69
N LEU A 44 8.03 -0.70 10.67
CA LEU A 44 8.05 -1.87 9.79
C LEU A 44 8.00 -1.55 8.30
N THR A 45 7.24 -0.52 7.95
CA THR A 45 7.08 -0.10 6.56
C THR A 45 8.13 0.92 6.12
N GLY A 46 8.97 1.40 7.05
CA GLY A 46 9.98 2.41 6.79
C GLY A 46 9.43 3.84 6.69
N ASN A 47 8.17 4.05 7.06
CA ASN A 47 7.56 5.38 7.18
C ASN A 47 8.19 6.17 8.34
N LEU A 48 8.47 5.49 9.47
CA LEU A 48 9.26 6.04 10.56
C LEU A 48 10.73 5.65 10.35
N LYS A 49 11.46 6.57 9.72
CA LYS A 49 12.88 6.39 9.44
C LYS A 49 13.68 6.36 10.74
N ALA A 50 14.75 5.58 10.75
CA ALA A 50 15.76 5.70 11.79
C ALA A 50 16.20 7.17 11.85
N PRO A 51 16.26 7.77 13.05
CA PRO A 51 16.87 9.07 13.19
C PRO A 51 18.28 8.99 12.60
N ASN A 52 18.61 9.96 11.74
CA ASN A 52 19.82 9.94 10.94
C ASN A 52 20.99 9.55 11.84
N SER A 53 21.53 8.35 11.64
CA SER A 53 22.84 7.99 12.16
C SER A 53 23.83 8.84 11.37
N HIS A 54 23.92 10.13 11.69
CA HIS A 54 25.08 10.90 11.34
C HIS A 54 26.23 10.17 12.02
N VAL A 55 27.00 9.48 11.19
CA VAL A 55 28.42 9.23 11.42
C VAL A 55 28.92 10.44 12.21
N LEU A 56 29.36 10.21 13.44
CA LEU A 56 30.14 11.16 14.21
C LEU A 56 31.36 11.50 13.35
N THR A 57 31.19 12.45 12.44
CA THR A 57 32.29 13.14 11.80
C THR A 57 32.85 14.01 12.90
N PRO A 58 34.10 13.79 13.32
CA PRO A 58 34.68 14.61 14.36
C PRO A 58 34.78 16.04 13.84
N THR A 59 34.17 16.96 14.57
CA THR A 59 34.42 18.40 14.51
C THR A 59 33.93 19.11 13.23
N SER A 60 32.65 19.49 13.20
CA SER A 60 32.29 20.77 12.59
C SER A 60 31.86 21.72 13.71
N MET A 61 32.69 22.74 13.91
CA MET A 61 32.38 23.88 14.76
C MET A 61 31.02 24.48 14.35
N PRO A 62 30.21 24.95 15.29
CA PRO A 62 28.87 25.44 14.97
C PRO A 62 28.94 26.63 14.01
N GLU A 63 28.16 26.54 12.92
CA GLU A 63 27.89 27.55 11.89
C GLU A 63 27.37 28.91 12.42
N VAL A 64 27.32 29.11 13.73
CA VAL A 64 26.93 30.37 14.39
C VAL A 64 28.02 31.45 14.25
N ILE A 65 29.25 31.09 13.87
CA ILE A 65 30.36 32.04 13.74
C ILE A 65 30.31 32.81 12.40
N ASN A 66 29.70 32.28 11.35
CA ASN A 66 29.74 32.93 10.02
C ASN A 66 28.66 34.00 9.79
N ASP A 67 27.47 33.87 10.39
CA ASP A 67 26.39 34.85 10.18
C ASP A 67 26.58 36.15 10.97
N GLN A 68 27.38 36.16 12.04
CA GLN A 68 27.62 37.36 12.85
C GLN A 68 28.80 38.20 12.37
N LEU A 69 29.74 37.64 11.61
CA LEU A 69 30.81 38.43 10.99
C LEU A 69 30.30 39.33 9.83
N ALA A 70 29.17 38.98 9.21
CA ALA A 70 28.63 39.73 8.08
C ALA A 70 27.74 40.93 8.48
N SER A 71 27.28 41.03 9.73
CA SER A 71 26.25 42.02 10.13
C SER A 71 26.72 43.16 11.04
N GLY A 72 28.00 43.19 11.46
CA GLY A 72 28.59 44.34 12.15
C GLY A 72 27.89 44.76 13.46
N LYS A 73 27.12 43.88 14.10
CA LYS A 73 26.46 44.16 15.39
C LYS A 73 27.38 43.80 16.57
N PRO A 74 27.41 44.63 17.63
CA PRO A 74 28.21 44.33 18.82
C PRO A 74 27.70 43.04 19.49
N MET A 75 28.65 42.17 19.83
CA MET A 75 28.44 40.90 20.54
C MET A 75 27.54 41.13 21.76
N GLN A 76 26.31 40.61 21.71
CA GLN A 76 25.60 40.30 22.94
C GLN A 76 26.28 39.09 23.55
N ASP A 77 26.88 39.30 24.71
CA ASP A 77 27.59 38.30 25.48
C ASP A 77 26.57 37.28 26.01
N ILE A 78 26.27 36.26 25.21
CA ILE A 78 25.47 35.12 25.65
C ILE A 78 26.34 34.36 26.63
N SER A 79 26.10 34.58 27.92
CA SER A 79 26.82 33.94 29.00
C SER A 79 26.92 32.43 28.80
N HIS A 80 28.12 31.87 29.04
CA HIS A 80 28.46 30.45 28.97
C HIS A 80 27.37 29.46 29.45
N PRO A 81 26.63 29.70 30.55
CA PRO A 81 25.57 28.78 30.99
C PRO A 81 24.41 28.62 29.99
N GLN A 82 24.00 29.67 29.28
CA GLN A 82 22.87 29.61 28.34
C GLN A 82 23.19 28.85 27.04
N ARG A 83 24.47 28.81 26.64
CA ARG A 83 24.91 27.97 25.51
C ARG A 83 24.97 26.50 25.91
N GLN A 84 25.30 26.21 27.15
CA GLN A 84 25.42 24.86 27.67
C GLN A 84 24.05 24.21 27.89
N GLU A 85 23.08 24.97 28.43
CA GLU A 85 21.67 24.53 28.56
C GLU A 85 21.04 24.18 27.21
N ARG A 86 21.20 25.04 26.19
CA ARG A 86 20.66 24.77 24.85
C ARG A 86 21.30 23.57 24.17
N MET A 87 22.61 23.34 24.36
CA MET A 87 23.25 22.12 23.86
C MET A 87 22.76 20.89 24.61
N THR A 88 22.58 20.94 25.93
CA THR A 88 22.07 19.81 26.71
C THR A 88 20.62 19.46 26.39
N GLU A 89 19.77 20.46 26.13
CA GLU A 89 18.37 20.24 25.72
C GLU A 89 18.29 19.59 24.32
N ASP A 90 19.02 20.13 23.33
CA ASP A 90 19.03 19.60 21.95
C ASP A 90 19.67 18.20 21.88
N THR A 91 20.66 17.90 22.75
CA THR A 91 21.25 16.55 22.83
C THR A 91 20.34 15.57 23.57
N GLY A 92 19.62 16.03 24.60
CA GLY A 92 18.68 15.21 25.37
C GLY A 92 17.43 14.81 24.57
N GLU A 93 16.91 15.71 23.73
CA GLU A 93 15.78 15.39 22.84
C GLU A 93 16.16 14.43 21.70
N LYS A 94 17.35 14.60 21.10
CA LYS A 94 17.88 13.67 20.09
C LYS A 94 18.08 12.26 20.66
N ASN A 95 18.71 12.14 21.83
CA ASN A 95 18.91 10.84 22.48
C ASN A 95 17.59 10.15 22.81
N ARG A 96 16.57 10.90 23.25
CA ARG A 96 15.22 10.35 23.50
C ARG A 96 14.54 9.84 22.23
N HIS A 97 14.68 10.57 21.12
CA HIS A 97 14.10 10.15 19.83
C HIS A 97 14.78 8.89 19.28
N ASP A 98 16.10 8.77 19.46
CA ASP A 98 16.88 7.58 19.10
C ASP A 98 16.47 6.36 19.93
N GLU A 99 16.35 6.53 21.25
CA GLU A 99 15.89 5.50 22.18
C GLU A 99 14.46 5.04 21.88
N GLU A 100 13.54 5.98 21.58
CA GLU A 100 12.16 5.66 21.21
C GLU A 100 12.10 4.85 19.91
N TRP A 101 12.81 5.28 18.86
CA TRP A 101 12.87 4.56 17.60
C TRP A 101 13.47 3.16 17.78
N GLN A 102 14.56 3.05 18.53
CA GLN A 102 15.23 1.77 18.76
C GLN A 102 14.33 0.80 19.55
N SER A 103 13.60 1.31 20.54
CA SER A 103 12.59 0.55 21.28
C SER A 103 11.49 0.02 20.36
N LEU A 104 10.92 0.89 19.50
CA LEU A 104 9.91 0.51 18.51
C LEU A 104 10.43 -0.51 17.51
N ASN A 105 11.67 -0.33 17.02
CA ASN A 105 12.31 -1.27 16.09
C ASN A 105 12.54 -2.64 16.72
N MET A 106 13.06 -2.70 17.95
CA MET A 106 13.26 -3.98 18.66
C MET A 106 11.93 -4.69 18.92
N LYS A 107 10.89 -3.93 19.28
CA LYS A 107 9.53 -4.45 19.47
C LYS A 107 8.96 -5.00 18.16
N ALA A 108 9.08 -4.24 17.07
CA ALA A 108 8.67 -4.65 15.73
C ALA A 108 9.38 -5.94 15.27
N VAL A 109 10.70 -6.03 15.45
CA VAL A 109 11.50 -7.23 15.16
C VAL A 109 10.99 -8.43 15.96
N SER A 110 10.70 -8.24 17.26
CA SER A 110 10.18 -9.30 18.12
C SER A 110 8.83 -9.81 17.64
N LEU A 111 7.88 -8.91 17.39
CA LEU A 111 6.52 -9.27 16.94
C LEU A 111 6.55 -10.00 15.61
N ILE A 112 7.29 -9.50 14.63
CA ILE A 112 7.44 -10.16 13.33
C ILE A 112 8.05 -11.55 13.50
N ASN A 113 9.14 -11.68 14.26
CA ASN A 113 9.80 -12.96 14.44
C ASN A 113 8.92 -14.02 15.12
N GLN A 114 7.99 -13.63 15.98
CA GLN A 114 7.06 -14.58 16.59
C GLN A 114 6.10 -15.17 15.56
N THR A 115 5.74 -14.41 14.53
CA THR A 115 4.72 -14.80 13.53
C THR A 115 5.28 -15.51 12.29
N ILE A 116 6.58 -15.81 12.25
CA ILE A 116 7.23 -16.44 11.10
C ILE A 116 7.77 -17.81 11.50
N ALA A 117 7.48 -18.83 10.68
CA ALA A 117 8.00 -20.17 10.88
C ALA A 117 9.53 -20.21 10.75
N SER A 118 10.20 -21.08 11.53
CA SER A 118 11.67 -21.22 11.48
C SER A 118 12.20 -21.53 10.09
N SER A 119 11.48 -22.34 9.30
CA SER A 119 11.82 -22.65 7.91
C SER A 119 11.87 -21.42 7.00
N VAL A 120 10.99 -20.44 7.23
CA VAL A 120 10.98 -19.17 6.48
C VAL A 120 12.17 -18.31 6.89
N LYS A 121 12.51 -18.25 8.19
CA LYS A 121 13.70 -17.52 8.68
C LYS A 121 15.00 -18.06 8.08
N GLU A 122 15.14 -19.38 8.05
CA GLU A 122 16.30 -20.07 7.48
C GLU A 122 16.42 -19.83 5.97
N SER A 123 15.32 -19.98 5.22
CA SER A 123 15.31 -19.77 3.76
C SER A 123 15.62 -18.33 3.35
N LEU A 124 15.15 -17.35 4.12
CA LEU A 124 15.41 -15.93 3.87
C LEU A 124 16.73 -15.42 4.45
N LYS A 125 17.49 -16.27 5.15
CA LYS A 125 18.73 -15.90 5.86
C LYS A 125 18.54 -14.64 6.71
N LEU A 126 17.44 -14.58 7.47
CA LEU A 126 17.15 -13.47 8.38
C LEU A 126 18.09 -13.55 9.60
N THR A 127 19.34 -13.13 9.42
CA THR A 127 20.36 -13.09 10.49
C THR A 127 20.40 -11.70 11.13
N PRO A 128 20.45 -11.58 12.47
CA PRO A 128 20.72 -10.31 13.13
C PRO A 128 22.07 -9.70 12.68
N PRO A 129 22.24 -8.36 12.68
CA PRO A 129 21.30 -7.34 13.12
C PRO A 129 20.48 -6.75 11.95
N ASN A 130 19.34 -7.36 11.61
CA ASN A 130 18.41 -6.78 10.65
C ASN A 130 17.41 -5.87 11.39
N SER A 131 17.18 -4.68 10.84
CA SER A 131 16.08 -3.80 11.25
C SER A 131 14.72 -4.43 10.94
N ALA A 132 13.69 -3.98 11.63
CA ALA A 132 12.34 -4.50 11.44
C ALA A 132 11.86 -4.30 9.98
N PHE A 133 12.23 -3.16 9.39
CA PHE A 133 12.01 -2.86 7.97
C PHE A 133 12.71 -3.84 7.03
N GLU A 134 13.99 -4.16 7.28
CA GLU A 134 14.74 -5.11 6.44
C GLU A 134 14.13 -6.51 6.50
N ILE A 135 13.71 -6.96 7.68
CA ILE A 135 13.02 -8.24 7.85
C ILE A 135 11.71 -8.24 7.06
N TYR A 136 10.86 -7.21 7.26
CA TYR A 136 9.58 -7.12 6.58
C TYR A 136 9.74 -7.06 5.06
N SER A 137 10.72 -6.28 4.57
CA SER A 137 11.06 -6.18 3.14
C SER A 137 11.57 -7.50 2.57
N ALA A 138 12.43 -8.21 3.30
CA ALA A 138 12.97 -9.51 2.88
C ALA A 138 11.89 -10.60 2.80
N ILE A 139 10.79 -10.46 3.54
CA ILE A 139 9.62 -11.35 3.45
C ILE A 139 8.71 -10.93 2.29
N CYS A 140 8.43 -9.63 2.16
CA CYS A 140 7.56 -9.11 1.11
C CYS A 140 8.14 -9.33 -0.29
N LYS A 141 9.47 -9.31 -0.46
CA LYS A 141 10.12 -9.55 -1.76
C LYS A 141 9.78 -10.92 -2.37
N PRO A 142 10.00 -12.07 -1.70
CA PRO A 142 9.69 -13.39 -2.26
C PRO A 142 8.24 -13.83 -2.09
N PHE A 143 7.57 -13.45 -1.00
CA PHE A 143 6.19 -13.88 -0.74
C PHE A 143 5.13 -12.90 -1.26
N GLY A 144 5.49 -11.62 -1.39
CA GLY A 144 4.64 -10.60 -2.01
C GLY A 144 4.71 -10.60 -3.54
N THR A 145 5.79 -11.08 -4.16
CA THR A 145 5.88 -11.17 -5.64
C THR A 145 5.00 -12.26 -6.24
N THR A 146 4.49 -13.22 -5.44
CA THR A 146 3.70 -14.32 -6.00
C THR A 146 2.21 -14.02 -6.16
N ASN A 147 1.68 -12.87 -5.70
CA ASN A 147 0.33 -12.43 -6.08
C ASN A 147 -0.09 -11.01 -5.64
N ILE A 148 0.84 -10.07 -5.43
CA ILE A 148 0.43 -8.67 -5.28
C ILE A 148 0.18 -8.11 -6.69
N LEU A 149 -1.05 -8.22 -7.18
CA LEU A 149 -1.58 -7.14 -8.02
C LEU A 149 -1.53 -5.90 -7.14
N THR A 150 -0.59 -4.99 -7.38
CA THR A 150 -0.64 -3.67 -6.74
C THR A 150 -1.91 -2.95 -7.21
N ALA A 151 -2.41 -1.95 -6.46
CA ALA A 151 -3.54 -1.14 -6.93
C ALA A 151 -3.26 -0.55 -8.33
N ALA A 152 -2.00 -0.24 -8.64
CA ALA A 152 -1.54 0.20 -9.95
C ALA A 152 -1.65 -0.91 -11.02
N GLU A 153 -1.28 -2.15 -10.72
CA GLU A 153 -1.41 -3.27 -11.66
C GLU A 153 -2.88 -3.69 -11.87
N ALA A 154 -3.70 -3.64 -10.81
CA ALA A 154 -5.14 -3.86 -10.92
C ALA A 154 -5.80 -2.76 -11.77
N TRP A 155 -5.34 -1.52 -11.62
CA TRP A 155 -5.72 -0.40 -12.48
C TRP A 155 -5.30 -0.63 -13.94
N GLU A 156 -4.06 -1.06 -14.19
CA GLU A 156 -3.60 -1.41 -15.54
C GLU A 156 -4.41 -2.56 -16.15
N ARG A 157 -4.74 -3.59 -15.36
CA ARG A 157 -5.58 -4.71 -15.80
C ARG A 157 -6.99 -4.25 -16.15
N LEU A 158 -7.59 -3.41 -15.33
CA LEU A 158 -8.91 -2.83 -15.59
C LEU A 158 -8.90 -1.97 -16.87
N LYS A 159 -7.87 -1.14 -17.08
CA LYS A 159 -7.72 -0.35 -18.31
C LYS A 159 -7.54 -1.21 -19.56
N LYS A 160 -6.79 -2.31 -19.45
CA LYS A 160 -6.54 -3.26 -20.56
C LYS A 160 -7.73 -4.19 -20.84
N CYS A 161 -8.70 -4.28 -19.92
CA CYS A 161 -9.92 -5.06 -20.12
C CYS A 161 -10.86 -4.34 -21.10
N LYS A 162 -10.59 -4.51 -22.40
CA LYS A 162 -11.36 -3.94 -23.50
C LYS A 162 -12.23 -5.00 -24.17
N TYR A 163 -13.39 -4.59 -24.67
CA TYR A 163 -14.28 -5.49 -25.39
C TYR A 163 -13.78 -5.74 -26.81
N LEU A 164 -13.41 -6.98 -27.10
CA LEU A 164 -12.78 -7.42 -28.34
C LEU A 164 -13.47 -8.67 -28.94
N PRO A 165 -14.70 -8.54 -29.45
CA PRO A 165 -15.53 -9.64 -30.00
C PRO A 165 -14.86 -10.48 -31.09
N ASN A 166 -13.89 -9.92 -31.83
CA ASN A 166 -13.24 -10.63 -32.95
C ASN A 166 -11.77 -10.98 -32.70
N SER A 167 -11.18 -10.51 -31.61
CA SER A 167 -9.73 -10.66 -31.38
C SER A 167 -9.37 -11.96 -30.66
N THR A 168 -10.36 -12.66 -30.11
CA THR A 168 -10.17 -13.93 -29.41
C THR A 168 -11.38 -14.83 -29.66
N PRO A 169 -11.24 -15.92 -30.43
CA PRO A 169 -12.33 -16.87 -30.64
C PRO A 169 -12.82 -17.40 -29.29
N GLY A 170 -14.11 -17.19 -28.98
CA GLY A 170 -14.77 -17.69 -27.77
C GLY A 170 -14.95 -16.68 -26.63
N LEU A 171 -14.51 -15.42 -26.75
CA LEU A 171 -14.80 -14.40 -25.74
C LEU A 171 -16.18 -13.78 -26.00
N SER A 172 -17.21 -14.40 -25.42
CA SER A 172 -18.59 -13.88 -25.51
C SER A 172 -18.72 -12.52 -24.83
N SER A 173 -19.69 -11.72 -25.26
CA SER A 173 -20.10 -10.47 -24.58
C SER A 173 -20.28 -10.67 -23.07
N HIS A 174 -20.76 -11.85 -22.65
CA HIS A 174 -20.87 -12.25 -21.25
C HIS A 174 -19.51 -12.49 -20.55
N ALA A 175 -18.55 -13.13 -21.22
CA ALA A 175 -17.21 -13.34 -20.70
C ALA A 175 -16.50 -12.00 -20.45
N PHE A 176 -16.64 -11.04 -21.38
CA PHE A 176 -16.12 -9.68 -21.21
C PHE A 176 -16.70 -8.99 -19.97
N VAL A 177 -18.04 -8.92 -19.84
CA VAL A 177 -18.68 -8.27 -18.68
C VAL A 177 -18.26 -8.94 -17.37
N THR A 178 -18.10 -10.26 -17.36
CA THR A 178 -17.64 -11.01 -16.19
C THR A 178 -16.21 -10.65 -15.79
N GLU A 179 -15.27 -10.66 -16.74
CA GLU A 179 -13.88 -10.28 -16.48
C GLU A 179 -13.73 -8.81 -16.10
N TRP A 180 -14.51 -7.92 -16.73
CA TRP A 180 -14.48 -6.50 -16.42
C TRP A 180 -14.99 -6.22 -15.00
N LYS A 181 -16.11 -6.85 -14.59
CA LYS A 181 -16.62 -6.76 -13.21
C LYS A 181 -15.62 -7.28 -12.19
N LYS A 182 -14.91 -8.37 -12.52
CA LYS A 182 -13.87 -8.93 -11.67
C LYS A 182 -12.69 -7.96 -11.53
N ALA A 183 -12.18 -7.42 -12.64
CA ALA A 183 -11.09 -6.45 -12.62
C ALA A 183 -11.44 -5.18 -11.83
N LEU A 184 -12.69 -4.70 -11.94
CA LEU A 184 -13.18 -3.56 -11.16
C LEU A 184 -13.22 -3.88 -9.67
N ALA A 185 -13.75 -5.05 -9.30
CA ALA A 185 -13.82 -5.48 -7.90
C ALA A 185 -12.43 -5.64 -7.27
N ASP A 186 -11.49 -6.23 -8.01
CA ASP A 186 -10.09 -6.40 -7.58
C ASP A 186 -9.44 -5.03 -7.33
N PHE A 187 -9.61 -4.07 -8.25
CA PHE A 187 -9.13 -2.70 -8.09
C PHE A 187 -9.75 -1.99 -6.88
N MET A 188 -11.08 -2.07 -6.71
CA MET A 188 -11.78 -1.41 -5.60
C MET A 188 -11.32 -1.93 -4.24
N LYS A 189 -11.16 -3.26 -4.12
CA LYS A 189 -10.66 -3.89 -2.90
C LYS A 189 -9.24 -3.43 -2.57
N LEU A 190 -8.35 -3.48 -3.55
CA LEU A 190 -6.95 -3.06 -3.37
C LEU A 190 -6.80 -1.55 -3.12
N ALA A 191 -7.67 -0.72 -3.69
CA ALA A 191 -7.68 0.72 -3.44
C ALA A 191 -8.15 1.04 -2.01
N GLN A 192 -9.11 0.28 -1.48
CA GLN A 192 -9.56 0.39 -0.09
C GLN A 192 -8.47 -0.08 0.89
N ASP A 193 -7.79 -1.18 0.60
CA ASP A 193 -6.75 -1.73 1.48
C ASP A 193 -5.51 -0.81 1.59
N ASN A 194 -5.26 0.01 0.56
CA ASN A 194 -4.09 0.88 0.44
C ASN A 194 -4.36 2.37 0.75
N SER A 195 -5.61 2.79 0.95
CA SER A 195 -5.94 4.18 1.27
C SER A 195 -6.71 4.27 2.59
N SER A 196 -6.34 5.24 3.44
CA SER A 196 -7.07 5.56 4.67
C SER A 196 -8.46 6.16 4.41
N SER A 197 -8.87 6.25 3.14
CA SER A 197 -10.14 6.81 2.69
C SER A 197 -11.12 5.67 2.44
N GLU A 198 -12.11 5.52 3.32
CA GLU A 198 -13.19 4.53 3.21
C GLU A 198 -14.07 4.66 1.96
N LYS A 199 -13.87 5.69 1.13
CA LYS A 199 -14.80 5.98 0.03
C LYS A 199 -14.52 5.08 -1.19
N PRO A 200 -15.45 4.18 -1.57
CA PRO A 200 -15.33 3.40 -2.78
C PRO A 200 -15.29 4.32 -4.02
N LEU A 201 -14.70 3.82 -5.11
CA LEU A 201 -14.73 4.49 -6.41
C LEU A 201 -16.17 4.93 -6.74
N PRO A 202 -16.42 6.21 -7.07
CA PRO A 202 -17.76 6.66 -7.44
C PRO A 202 -18.33 5.86 -8.60
N GLN A 203 -19.60 5.46 -8.53
CA GLN A 203 -20.25 4.70 -9.60
C GLN A 203 -20.16 5.39 -10.97
N LEU A 204 -20.17 6.73 -10.98
CA LEU A 204 -19.99 7.51 -12.20
C LEU A 204 -18.64 7.24 -12.88
N SER A 205 -17.56 7.14 -12.10
CA SER A 205 -16.23 6.84 -12.63
C SER A 205 -16.18 5.43 -13.23
N ALA A 206 -16.72 4.44 -12.52
CA ALA A 206 -16.83 3.08 -13.03
C ALA A 206 -17.68 3.01 -14.32
N TYR A 207 -18.78 3.77 -14.38
CA TYR A 207 -19.63 3.85 -15.57
C TYR A 207 -18.87 4.41 -16.78
N ILE A 208 -18.17 5.54 -16.60
CA ILE A 208 -17.36 6.15 -17.67
C ILE A 208 -16.26 5.18 -18.14
N MET A 209 -15.60 4.49 -17.21
CA MET A 209 -14.58 3.50 -17.54
C MET A 209 -15.16 2.30 -18.32
N PHE A 210 -16.38 1.89 -18.03
CA PHE A 210 -17.06 0.83 -18.79
C PHE A 210 -17.35 1.29 -20.22
N LEU A 211 -17.84 2.52 -20.40
CA LEU A 211 -18.07 3.09 -21.73
C LEU A 211 -16.78 3.17 -22.55
N ASP A 212 -15.66 3.56 -21.93
CA ASP A 212 -14.34 3.53 -22.58
C ASP A 212 -13.85 2.09 -22.86
N ALA A 213 -14.22 1.11 -22.04
CA ALA A 213 -13.86 -0.29 -22.26
C ALA A 213 -14.53 -0.89 -23.50
N VAL A 214 -15.77 -0.47 -23.79
CA VAL A 214 -16.52 -0.92 -24.96
C VAL A 214 -16.35 -0.03 -26.20
N GLY A 215 -16.08 1.26 -26.02
CA GLY A 215 -16.02 2.25 -27.11
C GLY A 215 -14.78 2.24 -27.97
N ASN A 216 -13.78 1.45 -27.59
CA ASN A 216 -12.61 1.20 -28.45
C ASN A 216 -12.92 0.25 -29.63
N ASN A 217 -14.17 -0.17 -29.80
CA ASN A 217 -14.59 -1.06 -30.88
C ASN A 217 -15.61 -0.38 -31.81
N PRO A 218 -15.36 -0.29 -33.13
CA PRO A 218 -16.33 0.23 -34.10
C PRO A 218 -17.70 -0.47 -34.06
N GLN A 219 -17.77 -1.75 -33.69
CA GLN A 219 -19.02 -2.52 -33.65
C GLN A 219 -19.96 -2.06 -32.53
N THR A 220 -19.46 -1.43 -31.47
CA THR A 220 -20.27 -0.94 -30.34
C THR A 220 -20.71 0.51 -30.54
N GLU A 221 -20.24 1.19 -31.60
CA GLU A 221 -20.52 2.61 -31.85
C GLU A 221 -22.02 2.90 -31.96
N SER A 222 -22.77 2.02 -32.65
CA SER A 222 -24.23 2.14 -32.76
C SER A 222 -24.94 2.02 -31.42
N TRP A 223 -24.43 1.15 -30.54
CA TRP A 223 -24.95 0.99 -29.19
C TRP A 223 -24.63 2.24 -28.36
N LEU A 224 -23.38 2.72 -28.39
CA LEU A 224 -22.95 3.93 -27.66
C LEU A 224 -23.73 5.19 -28.06
N ARG A 225 -24.04 5.38 -29.35
CA ARG A 225 -24.80 6.54 -29.83
C ARG A 225 -26.25 6.57 -29.34
N VAL A 226 -26.85 5.40 -29.12
CA VAL A 226 -28.26 5.25 -28.70
C VAL A 226 -28.36 5.10 -27.17
N HIS A 227 -27.27 4.70 -26.53
CA HIS A 227 -27.20 4.49 -25.10
C HIS A 227 -27.39 5.78 -24.31
N ARG A 228 -28.42 5.82 -23.45
CA ARG A 228 -28.71 6.96 -22.56
C ARG A 228 -29.11 6.48 -21.17
N PHE A 229 -28.14 6.35 -20.27
CA PHE A 229 -28.43 6.25 -18.85
C PHE A 229 -28.14 7.55 -18.13
N SER A 230 -28.98 7.87 -17.14
CA SER A 230 -28.69 8.96 -16.22
C SER A 230 -27.51 8.56 -15.32
N PRO A 231 -26.44 9.37 -15.25
CA PRO A 231 -25.30 9.11 -14.37
C PRO A 231 -25.68 9.17 -12.88
N TYR A 232 -26.87 9.66 -12.55
CA TYR A 232 -27.41 9.76 -11.19
C TYR A 232 -28.24 8.54 -10.77
N ASN A 233 -28.42 7.56 -11.65
CA ASN A 233 -29.08 6.32 -11.31
C ASN A 233 -28.17 5.47 -10.39
N ARG A 234 -28.66 5.09 -9.21
CA ARG A 234 -27.94 4.24 -8.24
C ARG A 234 -27.59 2.84 -8.76
N ASP A 235 -28.28 2.41 -9.81
CA ASP A 235 -28.09 1.11 -10.45
C ASP A 235 -27.56 1.26 -11.89
N VAL A 236 -26.95 2.40 -12.23
CA VAL A 236 -26.49 2.71 -13.58
C VAL A 236 -25.56 1.62 -14.15
N LEU A 237 -24.66 1.09 -13.33
CA LEU A 237 -23.74 0.02 -13.72
C LEU A 237 -24.47 -1.29 -14.07
N LYS A 238 -25.48 -1.66 -13.28
CA LYS A 238 -26.27 -2.87 -13.56
C LYS A 238 -27.07 -2.69 -14.85
N ALA A 239 -27.70 -1.54 -15.01
CA ALA A 239 -28.49 -1.22 -16.20
C ALA A 239 -27.65 -1.20 -17.48
N VAL A 240 -26.43 -0.64 -17.44
CA VAL A 240 -25.52 -0.63 -18.60
C VAL A 240 -25.03 -2.02 -18.98
N TYR A 241 -24.72 -2.89 -18.01
CA TYR A 241 -24.32 -4.26 -18.33
C TYR A 241 -25.45 -5.04 -19.00
N GLU A 242 -26.66 -4.94 -18.47
CA GLU A 242 -27.83 -5.65 -19.02
C GLU A 242 -28.18 -5.15 -20.42
N ASP A 243 -28.15 -3.84 -20.64
CA ASP A 243 -28.42 -3.23 -21.95
C ASP A 243 -27.35 -3.61 -22.98
N PHE A 244 -26.08 -3.58 -22.58
CA PHE A 244 -24.96 -4.01 -23.42
C PHE A 244 -25.11 -5.48 -23.85
N LEU A 245 -25.36 -6.39 -22.92
CA LEU A 245 -25.55 -7.81 -23.21
C LEU A 245 -26.76 -8.07 -24.11
N LYS A 246 -27.86 -7.31 -23.94
CA LYS A 246 -29.02 -7.37 -24.85
C LYS A 246 -28.71 -6.82 -26.24
N GLY A 247 -27.87 -5.79 -26.33
CA GLY A 247 -27.37 -5.24 -27.59
C GLY A 247 -26.52 -6.26 -28.35
N GLU A 248 -25.53 -6.84 -27.67
CA GLU A 248 -24.65 -7.85 -28.28
C GLU A 248 -25.38 -9.13 -28.65
N ARG A 249 -26.28 -9.65 -27.80
CA ARG A 249 -27.08 -10.84 -28.16
C ARG A 249 -27.90 -10.61 -29.43
N ARG A 250 -28.44 -9.40 -29.64
CA ARG A 250 -29.16 -9.06 -30.87
C ARG A 250 -28.23 -9.04 -32.10
N ARG A 251 -27.00 -8.56 -31.94
CA ARG A 251 -25.97 -8.62 -32.99
C ARG A 251 -25.54 -10.05 -33.29
N GLU A 252 -25.25 -10.85 -32.27
CA GLU A 252 -24.84 -12.26 -32.36
C GLU A 252 -25.91 -13.13 -33.06
N LEU A 253 -27.19 -12.73 -33.03
CA LEU A 253 -28.30 -13.40 -33.71
C LEU A 253 -28.55 -12.89 -35.15
N GLN A 254 -27.97 -11.74 -35.52
CA GLN A 254 -28.16 -11.09 -36.82
C GLN A 254 -26.95 -11.21 -37.75
N GLY A 255 -25.77 -11.52 -37.20
CA GLY A 255 -24.57 -11.91 -37.95
C GLY A 255 -24.50 -13.40 -38.18
#